data_AF-A0AAE0ERN0-F1
#
_entry.id   AF-A0AAE0ERN0-F1
#
_cell.length_a   1.000
_cell.length_b   1.000
_cell.length_c   1.000
_cell.angle_alpha   90.00
_cell.angle_beta   90.00
_cell.angle_gamma   90.00
#
_symmetry.space_group_name_H-M   'P 1'
#
loop_
_entity.id
_entity.type
_entity.pdbx_description
1 polymer ?
#
loop_
_entity_poly.entity_id
_entity_poly.type
_entity_poly.pdbx_seq_one_letter_code
_entity_poly.pdbx_strand_id
1 'polypeptide(L)'
;MGHEKLGRWILQENMDHLPYVDELPEGWQKGVNQLIQEEMRRSSKTVADYLSDLPPLPPQRFKEGSMIADEMDRVAANQKLTAIDTARYALQQPPLNRRNDVGAWKQAVNNARAQLEHQALRLTNLELLAKFGANAWRVHLQHLEATVKGQEDQQASYQKEIESVNSERKLKQVSVGNSLRECEEEWQGLVSKNMQIDLACQELEKEIDQLKASQVGASEGPSDAAQGAESADSVMDEA
;
A
#
# COMPACT_ATOMS: atom_id res chain seq x y z
N MET A 1 9.18 -7.94 -30.50
CA MET A 1 7.82 -7.37 -30.38
C MET A 1 7.19 -7.91 -29.10
N GLY A 2 7.39 -7.25 -27.96
CA GLY A 2 6.91 -7.78 -26.67
C GLY A 2 6.88 -6.77 -25.53
N HIS A 3 6.86 -5.47 -25.83
CA HIS A 3 6.75 -4.40 -24.85
C HIS A 3 5.46 -3.62 -25.13
N GLU A 4 4.29 -4.11 -24.70
CA GLU A 4 3.06 -3.32 -24.90
C GLU A 4 1.87 -3.67 -23.99
N LYS A 5 2.07 -4.46 -22.92
CA LYS A 5 0.99 -4.78 -21.97
C LYS A 5 1.30 -4.54 -20.50
N LEU A 6 2.38 -3.83 -20.18
CA LEU A 6 2.61 -3.30 -18.84
C LEU A 6 2.28 -1.82 -18.85
N GLY A 7 1.15 -1.45 -18.24
CA GLY A 7 0.92 -0.06 -17.84
C GLY A 7 -0.20 0.69 -18.54
N ARG A 8 -1.33 0.06 -18.89
CA ARG A 8 -2.55 0.82 -19.30
C ARG A 8 -3.02 1.81 -18.22
N TRP A 9 -2.61 1.60 -16.97
CA TRP A 9 -2.99 2.41 -15.80
C TRP A 9 -1.98 3.51 -15.42
N ILE A 10 -0.80 3.59 -16.05
CA ILE A 10 0.27 4.51 -15.59
C ILE A 10 0.15 5.92 -16.21
N LEU A 11 -0.67 6.13 -17.25
CA LEU A 11 -0.61 7.37 -18.03
C LEU A 11 -1.93 8.15 -18.20
N GLN A 12 -3.01 7.83 -17.47
CA GLN A 12 -4.31 8.45 -17.80
C GLN A 12 -5.18 9.02 -16.67
N GLU A 13 -4.71 9.05 -15.42
CA GLU A 13 -5.32 9.90 -14.41
C GLU A 13 -4.22 10.74 -13.76
N ASN A 14 -4.35 12.07 -13.89
CA ASN A 14 -3.56 13.06 -13.16
C ASN A 14 -3.94 13.00 -11.67
N MET A 15 -3.60 11.89 -11.02
CA MET A 15 -3.78 11.69 -9.58
C MET A 15 -2.65 12.41 -8.86
N ASP A 16 -2.78 13.73 -8.72
CA ASP A 16 -1.85 14.55 -7.97
C ASP A 16 -2.22 14.56 -6.49
N HIS A 17 -1.24 14.27 -5.65
CA HIS A 17 -1.30 14.40 -4.19
C HIS A 17 0.11 14.74 -3.72
N LEU A 18 0.23 15.63 -2.75
CA LEU A 18 1.50 16.21 -2.34
C LEU A 18 1.85 15.81 -0.89
N PRO A 19 2.25 14.55 -0.60
CA PRO A 19 2.56 14.08 0.76
C PRO A 19 3.53 14.95 1.58
N TYR A 20 4.45 15.68 0.94
CA TYR A 20 5.39 16.55 1.64
C TYR A 20 4.85 17.95 1.95
N VAL A 21 3.68 18.32 1.41
CA VAL A 21 3.04 19.64 1.56
C VAL A 21 1.68 19.50 2.25
N ASP A 22 0.90 18.48 1.92
CA ASP A 22 -0.45 18.27 2.44
C ASP A 22 -0.43 17.89 3.93
N GLU A 23 -0.90 18.78 4.78
CA GLU A 23 -1.11 18.52 6.20
C GLU A 23 -2.49 17.85 6.41
N LEU A 24 -2.50 16.58 6.83
CA LEU A 24 -3.74 15.83 7.02
C LEU A 24 -4.17 15.85 8.51
N PRO A 25 -5.44 16.17 8.82
CA PRO A 25 -5.93 16.28 10.19
C PRO A 25 -6.04 14.91 10.89
N GLU A 26 -5.79 14.84 12.19
CA GLU A 26 -5.82 13.58 12.93
C GLU A 26 -7.17 12.83 12.78
N GLY A 27 -7.11 11.55 12.42
CA GLY A 27 -8.31 10.71 12.22
C GLY A 27 -8.91 10.73 10.81
N TRP A 28 -8.34 11.49 9.85
CA TRP A 28 -8.76 11.53 8.45
C TRP A 28 -8.93 10.13 7.83
N GLN A 29 -8.02 9.20 8.17
CA GLN A 29 -7.99 7.83 7.65
C GLN A 29 -9.29 7.07 7.91
N LYS A 30 -9.94 7.27 9.06
CA LYS A 30 -11.16 6.54 9.41
C LYS A 30 -12.31 6.92 8.49
N GLY A 31 -12.50 8.22 8.26
CA GLY A 31 -13.53 8.74 7.36
C GLY A 31 -13.28 8.30 5.92
N VAL A 32 -12.03 8.44 5.44
CA VAL A 32 -11.66 8.01 4.09
C VAL A 32 -11.85 6.50 3.90
N ASN A 33 -11.43 5.67 4.87
CA ASN A 33 -11.63 4.22 4.79
C ASN A 33 -13.11 3.82 4.78
N GLN A 34 -13.97 4.54 5.49
CA GLN A 34 -15.42 4.30 5.44
C GLN A 34 -15.98 4.60 4.04
N LEU A 35 -15.61 5.73 3.44
CA LEU A 35 -16.01 6.08 2.09
C LEU A 35 -15.51 5.07 1.06
N ILE A 36 -14.26 4.61 1.18
CA ILE A 36 -13.69 3.55 0.33
C ILE A 36 -14.50 2.26 0.47
N GLN A 37 -14.88 1.87 1.70
CA GLN A 37 -15.67 0.67 1.93
C GLN A 37 -17.09 0.78 1.36
N GLU A 38 -17.72 1.95 1.45
CA GLU A 38 -19.02 2.20 0.82
C GLU A 38 -18.94 2.09 -0.70
N GLU A 39 -17.91 2.69 -1.32
CA GLU A 39 -17.68 2.58 -2.75
C GLU A 39 -17.38 1.15 -3.16
N MET A 40 -16.54 0.43 -2.41
CA MET A 40 -16.29 -1.00 -2.64
C MET A 40 -17.60 -1.80 -2.60
N ARG A 41 -18.51 -1.49 -1.67
CA ARG A 41 -19.82 -2.17 -1.55
C ARG A 41 -20.75 -1.87 -2.72
N ARG A 42 -20.67 -0.66 -3.28
CA ARG A 42 -21.47 -0.23 -4.44
C ARG A 42 -20.88 -0.70 -5.76
N SER A 43 -19.57 -0.90 -5.81
CA SER A 43 -18.87 -1.34 -7.01
C SER A 43 -19.26 -2.76 -7.40
N SER A 44 -19.47 -2.98 -8.69
CA SER A 44 -19.69 -4.32 -9.25
C SER A 44 -18.41 -5.11 -9.45
N LYS A 45 -17.24 -4.45 -9.27
CA LYS A 45 -15.92 -5.07 -9.39
C LYS A 45 -15.63 -5.88 -8.14
N THR A 46 -15.31 -7.16 -8.33
CA THR A 46 -14.93 -8.03 -7.20
C THR A 46 -13.41 -7.96 -6.99
N VAL A 47 -12.96 -8.29 -5.78
CA VAL A 47 -11.53 -8.48 -5.44
C VAL A 47 -10.84 -9.44 -6.44
N ALA A 48 -11.54 -10.35 -7.09
CA ALA A 48 -10.94 -11.22 -8.11
C ALA A 48 -10.57 -10.49 -9.42
N ASP A 49 -11.19 -9.35 -9.74
CA ASP A 49 -11.03 -8.70 -11.04
C ASP A 49 -9.64 -8.08 -11.22
N TYR A 50 -9.00 -7.60 -10.15
CA TYR A 50 -7.63 -7.07 -10.25
C TYR A 50 -6.58 -8.15 -10.52
N LEU A 51 -6.89 -9.42 -10.24
CA LEU A 51 -6.00 -10.55 -10.54
C LEU A 51 -5.97 -10.89 -12.03
N SER A 52 -6.99 -10.46 -12.79
CA SER A 52 -7.05 -10.69 -14.24
C SER A 52 -5.98 -9.89 -15.01
N ASP A 53 -5.55 -8.76 -14.45
CA ASP A 53 -4.50 -7.90 -15.01
C ASP A 53 -3.08 -8.38 -14.65
N LEU A 54 -2.94 -9.27 -13.66
CA LEU A 54 -1.65 -9.82 -13.29
C LEU A 54 -1.25 -10.93 -14.29
N PRO A 55 0.05 -11.04 -14.64
CA PRO A 55 0.52 -12.19 -15.40
C PRO A 55 0.22 -13.48 -14.63
N PRO A 56 -0.05 -14.61 -15.33
CA PRO A 56 -0.30 -15.87 -14.66
C PRO A 56 0.90 -16.25 -13.78
N LEU A 57 0.61 -16.89 -12.65
CA LEU A 57 1.64 -17.31 -11.70
C LEU A 57 2.68 -18.17 -12.43
N PRO A 58 3.98 -17.89 -12.29
CA PRO A 58 5.00 -18.71 -12.93
C PRO A 58 4.86 -20.15 -12.45
N PRO A 59 5.06 -21.15 -13.34
CA PRO A 59 4.97 -22.55 -12.96
C PRO A 59 5.97 -22.89 -11.86
N GLN A 60 5.66 -23.92 -11.08
CA GLN A 60 6.52 -24.43 -10.03
C GLN A 60 7.92 -24.72 -10.61
N ARG A 61 8.95 -24.10 -10.01
CA ARG A 61 10.35 -24.26 -10.47
C ARG A 61 10.94 -25.64 -10.14
N PHE A 62 10.25 -26.41 -9.30
CA PHE A 62 10.67 -27.76 -8.94
C PHE A 62 10.32 -28.71 -10.08
N LYS A 63 11.30 -29.53 -10.48
CA LYS A 63 11.06 -30.61 -11.43
C LYS A 63 9.97 -31.54 -10.88
N GLU A 64 9.03 -31.93 -11.74
CA GLU A 64 8.04 -32.96 -11.42
C GLU A 64 8.76 -34.24 -10.94
N GLY A 65 8.32 -34.80 -9.81
CA GLY A 65 8.96 -35.97 -9.16
C GLY A 65 10.23 -35.66 -8.37
N SER A 66 10.55 -34.39 -8.13
CA SER A 66 11.54 -34.01 -7.11
C SER A 66 10.99 -34.28 -5.72
N MET A 67 11.85 -34.64 -4.77
CA MET A 67 11.48 -34.75 -3.34
C MET A 67 10.76 -33.51 -2.81
N ILE A 68 11.10 -32.33 -3.35
CA ILE A 68 10.47 -31.06 -2.96
C ILE A 68 9.06 -30.94 -3.54
N ALA A 69 8.83 -31.44 -4.76
CA ALA A 69 7.50 -31.46 -5.36
C ALA A 69 6.57 -32.41 -4.59
N ASP A 70 7.05 -33.61 -4.28
CA ASP A 70 6.29 -34.58 -3.49
C ASP A 70 5.97 -34.05 -2.08
N GLU A 71 6.90 -33.30 -1.47
CA GLU A 71 6.69 -32.65 -0.18
C GLU A 71 5.67 -31.52 -0.24
N MET A 72 5.68 -30.73 -1.32
CA MET A 72 4.65 -29.70 -1.57
C MET A 72 3.28 -30.34 -1.75
N ASP A 73 3.17 -31.45 -2.48
CA ASP A 73 1.91 -32.18 -2.67
C ASP A 73 1.41 -32.76 -1.34
N ARG A 74 2.31 -33.29 -0.50
CA ARG A 74 2.01 -33.77 0.85
C ARG A 74 1.46 -32.66 1.75
N VAL A 75 2.08 -31.48 1.71
CA VAL A 75 1.64 -30.29 2.46
C VAL A 75 0.30 -29.78 1.93
N ALA A 76 0.11 -29.72 0.62
CA ALA A 76 -1.17 -29.36 0.00
C ALA A 76 -2.29 -30.33 0.41
N ALA A 77 -1.97 -31.62 0.57
CA ALA A 77 -2.88 -32.63 1.08
C ALA A 77 -3.04 -32.61 2.62
N ASN A 78 -2.44 -31.65 3.34
CA ASN A 78 -2.46 -31.55 4.80
C ASN A 78 -2.03 -32.82 5.54
N GLN A 79 -1.20 -33.65 4.91
CA GLN A 79 -0.68 -34.85 5.55
C GLN A 79 0.39 -34.45 6.57
N LYS A 80 0.49 -35.17 7.69
CA LYS A 80 1.56 -34.96 8.68
C LYS A 80 2.83 -35.66 8.23
N LEU A 81 3.99 -35.10 8.57
CA LEU A 81 5.27 -35.70 8.23
C LEU A 81 5.45 -37.01 9.02
N THR A 82 5.86 -38.08 8.35
CA THR A 82 6.22 -39.33 9.04
C THR A 82 7.48 -39.10 9.88
N ALA A 83 7.41 -39.43 11.16
CA ALA A 83 8.58 -39.34 12.04
C ALA A 83 9.73 -40.18 11.48
N ILE A 84 10.97 -39.67 11.59
CA ILE A 84 12.16 -40.40 11.22
C ILE A 84 12.23 -41.68 12.08
N ASP A 85 12.37 -42.83 11.44
CA ASP A 85 12.56 -44.09 12.14
C ASP A 85 13.94 -44.12 12.83
N THR A 86 13.92 -43.88 14.14
CA THR A 86 15.13 -43.92 14.99
C THR A 86 15.50 -45.35 15.41
N ALA A 87 14.60 -46.33 15.27
CA ALA A 87 14.86 -47.71 15.65
C ALA A 87 15.90 -48.36 14.72
N ARG A 88 15.98 -47.92 13.46
CA ARG A 88 17.04 -48.33 12.51
C ARG A 88 18.45 -48.09 13.03
N TYR A 89 18.67 -47.01 13.76
CA TYR A 89 19.99 -46.62 14.26
C TYR A 89 20.29 -47.14 15.67
N ALA A 90 19.31 -47.80 16.30
CA ALA A 90 19.47 -48.39 17.61
C ALA A 90 19.88 -49.86 17.48
N LEU A 91 20.86 -50.30 18.28
CA LEU A 91 21.25 -51.70 18.37
C LEU A 91 20.34 -52.43 19.37
N GLN A 92 19.05 -52.55 19.04
CA GLN A 92 18.11 -53.23 19.93
C GLN A 92 18.17 -54.74 19.75
N GLN A 93 18.21 -55.44 20.88
CA GLN A 93 17.97 -56.87 20.92
C GLN A 93 16.53 -57.20 20.50
N PRO A 94 16.26 -58.39 19.93
CA PRO A 94 14.90 -58.82 19.68
C PRO A 94 14.04 -58.70 20.94
N PRO A 95 12.78 -58.23 20.83
CA PRO A 95 11.90 -58.08 21.97
C PRO A 95 11.69 -59.43 22.65
N LEU A 96 11.46 -59.44 23.97
CA LEU A 96 11.44 -60.66 24.79
C LEU A 96 10.54 -61.76 24.21
N ASN A 97 9.41 -61.37 23.62
CA ASN A 97 8.43 -62.25 22.98
C ASN A 97 8.88 -62.87 21.63
N ARG A 98 9.97 -62.38 21.01
CA ARG A 98 10.52 -62.88 19.74
C ARG A 98 11.93 -63.44 19.85
N ARG A 99 12.44 -63.66 21.06
CA ARG A 99 13.78 -64.24 21.27
C ARG A 99 13.90 -65.72 20.89
N ASN A 100 12.79 -66.44 20.79
CA ASN A 100 12.78 -67.82 20.31
C ASN A 100 12.72 -67.90 18.77
N ASP A 101 12.53 -66.76 18.09
CA ASP A 101 12.49 -66.69 16.64
C ASP A 101 13.88 -66.42 16.07
N VAL A 102 14.39 -67.39 15.29
CA VAL A 102 15.69 -67.28 14.60
C VAL A 102 15.68 -66.15 13.57
N GLY A 103 14.53 -65.84 12.96
CA GLY A 103 14.37 -64.75 12.00
C GLY A 103 14.65 -63.38 12.63
N ALA A 104 14.07 -63.12 13.81
CA ALA A 104 14.30 -61.89 14.56
C ALA A 104 15.77 -61.71 14.95
N TRP A 105 16.48 -62.77 15.34
CA TRP A 105 17.92 -62.71 15.60
C TRP A 105 18.75 -62.43 14.35
N LYS A 106 18.42 -63.03 13.19
CA LYS A 106 19.09 -62.72 11.93
C LYS A 106 18.95 -61.25 11.55
N GLN A 107 17.75 -60.67 11.73
CA GLN A 107 17.51 -59.25 11.48
C GLN A 107 18.34 -58.36 12.42
N ALA A 108 18.39 -58.68 13.72
CA ALA A 108 19.20 -57.95 14.69
C ALA A 108 20.71 -58.01 14.36
N VAL A 109 21.21 -59.18 13.95
CA VAL A 109 22.62 -59.34 13.51
C VAL A 109 22.91 -58.57 12.23
N ASN A 110 21.99 -58.57 11.26
CA ASN A 110 22.15 -57.78 10.03
C ASN A 110 22.18 -56.28 10.34
N ASN A 111 21.33 -55.79 11.24
CA ASN A 111 21.37 -54.41 11.71
C ASN A 111 22.71 -54.10 12.40
N ALA A 112 23.20 -54.99 13.26
CA ALA A 112 24.50 -54.83 13.91
C ALA A 112 25.66 -54.72 12.92
N ARG A 113 25.67 -55.56 11.88
CA ARG A 113 26.67 -55.50 10.81
C ARG A 113 26.58 -54.19 10.03
N ALA A 114 25.38 -53.75 9.65
CA ALA A 114 25.19 -52.48 8.98
C ALA A 114 25.68 -51.30 9.84
N GLN A 115 25.41 -51.32 11.14
CA GLN A 115 25.89 -50.30 12.07
C GLN A 115 27.41 -50.28 12.22
N LEU A 116 28.07 -51.45 12.24
CA LEU A 116 29.52 -51.54 12.26
C LEU A 116 30.14 -50.85 11.03
N GLU A 117 29.63 -51.15 9.84
CA GLU A 117 30.07 -50.50 8.59
C GLU A 117 29.81 -49.00 8.62
N HIS A 118 28.65 -48.54 9.13
CA HIS A 118 28.38 -47.13 9.30
C HIS A 118 29.36 -46.44 10.27
N GLN A 119 29.79 -47.11 11.35
CA GLN A 119 30.81 -46.55 12.25
C GLN A 119 32.18 -46.49 11.57
N ALA A 120 32.55 -47.50 10.78
CA ALA A 120 33.78 -47.47 10.00
C ALA A 120 33.79 -46.29 9.01
N LEU A 121 32.70 -46.09 8.26
CA LEU A 121 32.54 -44.94 7.36
C LEU A 121 32.53 -43.61 8.11
N ARG A 122 31.94 -43.57 9.31
CA ARG A 122 31.96 -42.37 10.15
C ARG A 122 33.38 -42.01 10.56
N LEU A 123 34.19 -42.99 10.95
CA LEU A 123 35.60 -42.77 11.29
C LEU A 123 36.36 -42.19 10.08
N THR A 124 36.22 -42.79 8.89
CA THR A 124 36.86 -42.26 7.68
C THR A 124 36.41 -40.84 7.35
N ASN A 125 35.12 -40.54 7.51
CA ASN A 125 34.58 -39.19 7.28
C ASN A 125 35.11 -38.19 8.32
N LEU A 126 35.23 -38.59 9.59
CA LEU A 126 35.79 -37.75 10.65
C LEU A 126 37.29 -37.50 10.43
N GLU A 127 38.04 -38.49 9.94
CA GLU A 127 39.45 -38.30 9.57
C GLU A 127 39.59 -37.32 8.40
N LEU A 128 38.73 -37.40 7.39
CA LEU A 128 38.70 -36.43 6.30
C LEU A 128 38.33 -35.02 6.81
N LEU A 129 37.34 -34.92 7.69
CA LEU A 129 36.93 -33.66 8.30
C LEU A 129 38.05 -33.07 9.17
N ALA A 130 38.76 -33.89 9.94
CA ALA A 130 39.90 -33.43 10.74
C ALA A 130 41.04 -32.90 9.86
N LYS A 131 41.29 -33.53 8.70
CA LYS A 131 42.33 -33.12 7.76
C LYS A 131 41.98 -31.86 6.96
N PHE A 132 40.76 -31.77 6.43
CA PHE A 132 40.38 -30.74 5.45
C PHE A 132 39.31 -29.76 5.93
N GLY A 133 38.54 -30.12 6.98
CA GLY A 133 37.38 -29.37 7.43
C GLY A 133 37.71 -27.94 7.80
N ALA A 134 38.78 -27.70 8.57
CA ALA A 134 39.15 -26.35 8.98
C ALA A 134 39.47 -25.44 7.77
N ASN A 135 40.15 -25.95 6.74
CA ASN A 135 40.50 -25.18 5.55
C ASN A 135 39.28 -24.96 4.66
N ALA A 136 38.46 -26.00 4.44
CA ALA A 136 37.21 -25.87 3.69
C ALA A 136 36.26 -24.85 4.34
N TRP A 137 36.18 -24.85 5.67
CA TRP A 137 35.32 -23.92 6.41
C TRP A 137 35.81 -22.47 6.32
N ARG A 138 37.13 -22.23 6.31
CA ARG A 138 37.69 -20.89 6.08
C ARG A 138 37.36 -20.36 4.70
N VAL A 139 37.49 -21.19 3.65
CA VAL A 139 37.14 -20.79 2.27
C VAL A 139 35.64 -20.51 2.17
N HIS A 140 34.80 -21.36 2.78
CA HIS A 140 33.37 -21.13 2.83
C HIS A 140 33.03 -19.82 3.56
N LEU A 141 33.68 -19.53 4.68
CA LEU A 141 33.49 -18.28 5.42
C LEU A 141 33.88 -17.06 4.57
N GLN A 142 35.03 -17.10 3.88
CA GLN A 142 35.45 -16.02 2.97
C GLN A 142 34.43 -15.77 1.85
N HIS A 143 33.87 -16.85 1.27
CA HIS A 143 32.82 -16.72 0.27
C HIS A 143 31.54 -16.11 0.85
N LEU A 144 31.16 -16.51 2.07
CA LEU A 144 30.00 -15.97 2.76
C LEU A 144 30.19 -14.49 3.09
N GLU A 145 31.35 -14.09 3.61
CA GLU A 145 31.71 -12.70 3.89
C GLU A 145 31.65 -11.83 2.62
N ALA A 146 32.19 -12.33 1.50
CA ALA A 146 32.10 -11.64 0.22
C ALA A 146 30.65 -11.49 -0.28
N THR A 147 29.83 -12.53 -0.08
CA THR A 147 28.41 -12.51 -0.44
C THR A 147 27.65 -11.49 0.41
N VAL A 148 27.86 -11.49 1.73
CA VAL A 148 27.24 -10.53 2.66
C VAL A 148 27.62 -9.11 2.26
N LYS A 149 28.91 -8.84 2.06
CA LYS A 149 29.38 -7.52 1.62
C LYS A 149 28.74 -7.07 0.32
N GLY A 150 28.61 -7.98 -0.66
CA GLY A 150 27.94 -7.68 -1.93
C GLY A 150 26.46 -7.31 -1.76
N GLN A 151 25.75 -7.96 -0.82
CA GLN A 151 24.37 -7.61 -0.48
C GLN A 151 24.26 -6.28 0.26
N GLU A 152 25.18 -5.99 1.18
CA GLU A 152 25.26 -4.70 1.89
C GLU A 152 25.52 -3.54 0.91
N ASP A 153 26.43 -3.73 -0.05
CA ASP A 153 26.73 -2.74 -1.09
C ASP A 153 25.49 -2.47 -1.98
N GLN A 154 24.76 -3.53 -2.35
CA GLN A 154 23.50 -3.39 -3.10
C GLN A 154 22.44 -2.65 -2.30
N GLN A 155 22.26 -2.99 -1.02
CA GLN A 155 21.33 -2.31 -0.13
C GLN A 155 21.68 -0.81 -0.01
N ALA A 156 22.97 -0.48 0.15
CA ALA A 156 23.42 0.90 0.21
C ALA A 156 23.18 1.66 -1.11
N SER A 157 23.31 0.99 -2.27
CA SER A 157 22.96 1.59 -3.57
C SER A 157 21.48 1.91 -3.65
N TYR A 158 20.61 0.95 -3.31
CA TYR A 158 19.16 1.16 -3.33
C TYR A 158 18.72 2.25 -2.36
N GLN A 159 19.33 2.33 -1.18
CA GLN A 159 19.04 3.40 -0.22
C GLN A 159 19.38 4.78 -0.80
N LYS A 160 20.53 4.92 -1.48
CA LYS A 160 20.89 6.18 -2.16
C LYS A 160 19.93 6.52 -3.30
N GLU A 161 19.51 5.54 -4.09
CA GLU A 161 18.52 5.75 -5.16
C GLU A 161 17.18 6.21 -4.59
N ILE A 162 16.70 5.56 -3.53
CA ILE A 162 15.47 5.95 -2.81
C ILE A 162 15.60 7.38 -2.28
N GLU A 163 16.72 7.73 -1.65
CA GLU A 163 16.97 9.07 -1.12
C GLU A 163 17.01 10.13 -2.23
N SER A 164 17.66 9.82 -3.36
CA SER A 164 17.69 10.70 -4.53
C SER A 164 16.28 10.98 -5.05
N VAL A 165 15.48 9.92 -5.25
CA VAL A 165 14.09 10.05 -5.72
C VAL A 165 13.23 10.82 -4.72
N ASN A 166 13.37 10.54 -3.43
CA ASN A 166 12.63 11.24 -2.38
C ASN A 166 13.03 12.72 -2.28
N SER A 167 14.31 13.03 -2.43
CA SER A 167 14.81 14.41 -2.44
C SER A 167 14.26 15.19 -3.63
N GLU A 168 14.31 14.60 -4.83
CA GLU A 168 13.75 15.19 -6.04
C GLU A 168 12.23 15.39 -5.92
N ARG A 169 11.52 14.37 -5.42
CA ARG A 169 10.07 14.45 -5.17
C ARG A 169 9.74 15.58 -4.19
N LYS A 170 10.47 15.67 -3.07
CA LYS A 170 10.27 16.73 -2.08
C LYS A 170 10.47 18.11 -2.69
N LEU A 171 11.54 18.31 -3.46
CA LEU A 171 11.82 19.60 -4.10
C LEU A 171 10.71 20.00 -5.08
N LYS A 172 10.26 19.06 -5.92
CA LYS A 172 9.14 19.27 -6.84
C LYS A 172 7.84 19.62 -6.10
N GLN A 173 7.48 18.86 -5.07
CA GLN A 173 6.25 19.09 -4.32
C GLN A 173 6.27 20.42 -3.58
N VAL A 174 7.39 20.78 -2.93
CA VAL A 174 7.52 22.08 -2.24
C VAL A 174 7.42 23.24 -3.24
N SER A 175 8.03 23.11 -4.42
CA SER A 175 7.91 24.13 -5.47
C SER A 175 6.47 24.30 -5.94
N VAL A 176 5.76 23.21 -6.22
CA VAL A 176 4.35 23.23 -6.64
C VAL A 176 3.46 23.77 -5.52
N GLY A 177 3.71 23.36 -4.27
CA GLY A 177 2.99 23.84 -3.09
C GLY A 177 3.11 25.35 -2.89
N ASN A 178 4.29 25.93 -3.14
CA ASN A 178 4.47 27.39 -3.11
C ASN A 178 3.62 28.09 -4.18
N SER A 179 3.67 27.60 -5.42
CA SER A 179 2.84 28.15 -6.50
C SER A 179 1.35 28.00 -6.24
N LEU A 180 0.91 26.88 -5.63
CA LEU A 180 -0.48 26.67 -5.25
C LEU A 180 -0.92 27.69 -4.19
N ARG A 181 -0.06 27.96 -3.19
CA ARG A 181 -0.32 28.97 -2.16
C ARG A 181 -0.38 30.37 -2.74
N GLU A 182 0.49 30.72 -3.67
CA GLU A 182 0.43 31.99 -4.41
C GLU A 182 -0.90 32.14 -5.16
N CYS A 183 -1.31 31.12 -5.91
CA CYS A 183 -2.61 31.12 -6.59
C CYS A 183 -3.80 31.20 -5.61
N GLU A 184 -3.71 30.56 -4.45
CA GLU A 184 -4.74 30.64 -3.42
C GLU A 184 -4.83 32.05 -2.81
N GLU A 185 -3.70 32.68 -2.50
CA GLU A 185 -3.63 34.05 -1.99
C GLU A 185 -4.19 35.06 -3.02
N GLU A 186 -3.84 34.90 -4.30
CA GLU A 186 -4.40 35.70 -5.40
C GLU A 186 -5.92 35.51 -5.51
N TRP A 187 -6.39 34.26 -5.47
CA TRP A 187 -7.81 33.94 -5.53
C TRP A 187 -8.58 34.55 -4.35
N GLN A 188 -8.09 34.36 -3.12
CA GLN A 188 -8.70 34.95 -1.91
C GLN A 188 -8.72 36.48 -2.00
N GLY A 189 -7.64 37.09 -2.50
CA GLY A 189 -7.54 38.53 -2.74
C GLY A 189 -8.57 39.03 -3.75
N LEU A 190 -8.74 38.34 -4.87
CA LEU A 190 -9.74 38.68 -5.89
C LEU A 190 -11.17 38.53 -5.38
N VAL A 191 -11.47 37.46 -4.64
CA VAL A 191 -12.80 37.24 -4.03
C VAL A 191 -13.10 38.35 -3.02
N SER A 192 -12.15 38.67 -2.14
CA SER A 192 -12.30 39.76 -1.17
C SER A 192 -12.48 41.12 -1.84
N LYS A 193 -11.71 41.40 -2.90
CA LYS A 193 -11.84 42.63 -3.68
C LYS A 193 -13.19 42.74 -4.38
N ASN A 194 -13.67 41.66 -5.00
CA ASN A 194 -15.00 41.65 -5.63
C ASN A 194 -16.09 41.89 -4.58
N MET A 195 -15.99 41.26 -3.41
CA MET A 195 -16.92 41.50 -2.31
C MET A 195 -16.92 42.97 -1.85
N GLN A 196 -15.74 43.59 -1.75
CA GLN A 196 -15.62 45.02 -1.39
C GLN A 196 -16.23 45.94 -2.45
N ILE A 197 -16.04 45.61 -3.74
CA ILE A 197 -16.66 46.35 -4.85
C ILE A 197 -18.18 46.23 -4.79
N ASP A 198 -18.71 45.02 -4.62
CA ASP A 198 -20.16 44.79 -4.53
C ASP A 198 -20.77 45.56 -3.35
N LEU A 199 -20.11 45.60 -2.19
CA LEU A 199 -20.55 46.39 -1.05
C LEU A 199 -20.54 47.89 -1.35
N ALA A 200 -19.49 48.41 -1.98
CA ALA A 200 -19.40 49.82 -2.37
C ALA A 200 -20.46 50.20 -3.42
N CYS A 201 -20.72 49.31 -4.40
CA CYS A 201 -21.79 49.50 -5.37
C CYS A 201 -23.16 49.56 -4.70
N GLN A 202 -23.45 48.67 -3.73
CA GLN A 202 -24.70 48.70 -2.98
C GLN A 202 -24.86 49.99 -2.14
N GLU A 203 -23.77 50.52 -1.59
CA GLU A 203 -23.81 51.78 -0.84
C GLU A 203 -24.07 52.97 -1.76
N LEU A 204 -23.40 53.03 -2.91
CA LEU A 204 -23.65 54.05 -3.94
C LEU A 204 -25.06 53.95 -4.53
N GLU A 205 -25.59 52.75 -4.73
CA GLU A 205 -26.98 52.55 -5.17
C GLU A 205 -27.99 53.08 -4.15
N LYS A 206 -27.76 52.83 -2.85
CA LYS A 206 -28.59 53.41 -1.77
C LYS A 206 -28.52 54.93 -1.74
N GLU A 207 -27.33 55.51 -1.91
CA GLU A 207 -27.17 56.97 -2.00
C GLU A 207 -27.90 57.55 -3.22
N ILE A 208 -27.78 56.92 -4.39
CA ILE A 208 -28.49 57.32 -5.60
C ILE A 208 -30.00 57.25 -5.40
N ASP A 209 -30.51 56.19 -4.77
CA ASP A 209 -31.94 56.05 -4.51
C ASP A 209 -32.45 57.09 -3.50
N GLN A 210 -31.67 57.45 -2.49
CA GLN A 210 -31.98 58.57 -1.57
C GLN A 210 -31.99 59.92 -2.31
N LEU A 211 -31.02 60.16 -3.20
CA LEU A 211 -30.96 61.38 -4.01
C LEU A 211 -32.12 61.47 -5.01
N LYS A 212 -32.52 60.36 -5.64
CA LYS A 212 -33.72 60.30 -6.49
C LYS A 212 -34.98 60.58 -5.68
N ALA A 213 -35.14 59.98 -4.51
CA ALA A 213 -36.30 60.23 -3.64
C ALA A 213 -36.39 61.70 -3.21
N SER A 214 -35.26 62.35 -2.90
CA SER A 214 -35.22 63.77 -2.56
C SER A 214 -35.42 64.72 -3.76
N GLN A 215 -34.99 64.34 -4.97
CA GLN A 215 -35.32 65.09 -6.19
C GLN A 215 -36.79 64.98 -6.59
N VAL A 216 -37.42 63.81 -6.44
CA VAL A 216 -38.86 63.64 -6.70
C VAL A 216 -39.66 64.50 -5.71
N GLY A 217 -39.25 64.54 -4.43
CA GLY A 217 -39.82 65.47 -3.43
C GLY A 217 -39.55 66.96 -3.67
N ALA A 218 -38.55 67.31 -4.49
CA ALA A 218 -38.26 68.70 -4.88
C ALA A 218 -38.91 69.11 -6.21
N SER A 219 -39.25 68.15 -7.08
CA SER A 219 -40.07 68.39 -8.28
C SER A 219 -41.57 68.46 -7.98
N GLU A 220 -42.00 67.97 -6.82
CA GLU A 220 -43.36 68.09 -6.31
C GLU A 220 -43.48 69.22 -5.25
N GLY A 221 -43.38 70.48 -5.70
CA GLY A 221 -44.00 71.62 -5.00
C GLY A 221 -43.36 73.00 -5.26
N PRO A 222 -44.12 74.11 -5.52
CA PRO A 222 -45.55 74.25 -5.79
C PRO A 222 -45.85 75.02 -7.10
N SER A 223 -46.60 74.42 -8.05
CA SER A 223 -47.39 75.19 -9.03
C SER A 223 -48.71 74.49 -9.31
N ASP A 224 -49.70 74.68 -8.44
CA ASP A 224 -50.84 75.54 -8.77
C ASP A 224 -51.81 75.54 -7.59
N ALA A 225 -52.27 76.75 -7.25
CA ALA A 225 -53.29 76.97 -6.26
C ALA A 225 -54.68 76.69 -6.86
N ALA A 226 -55.56 76.19 -5.96
CA ALA A 226 -56.98 76.52 -5.87
C ALA A 226 -58.03 75.57 -6.51
N GLN A 227 -58.83 75.05 -5.57
CA GLN A 227 -60.30 74.85 -5.58
C GLN A 227 -60.88 73.49 -5.97
N GLY A 228 -61.60 72.90 -5.00
CA GLY A 228 -62.52 71.79 -5.22
C GLY A 228 -62.74 70.94 -3.96
N ALA A 229 -63.42 71.50 -2.96
CA ALA A 229 -63.96 70.70 -1.87
C ALA A 229 -65.14 69.87 -2.38
N GLU A 230 -65.12 68.55 -2.21
CA GLU A 230 -66.34 67.79 -1.90
C GLU A 230 -66.04 66.42 -1.29
N SER A 231 -67.03 66.00 -0.51
CA SER A 231 -67.11 65.03 0.57
C SER A 231 -67.24 63.54 0.18
N ALA A 232 -67.11 62.70 1.23
CA ALA A 232 -67.59 61.31 1.36
C ALA A 232 -66.71 60.27 0.65
N ASP A 233 -66.53 59.03 1.09
CA ASP A 233 -67.14 58.21 2.12
C ASP A 233 -66.23 56.96 2.29
N SER A 234 -66.16 56.41 3.50
CA SER A 234 -66.27 54.96 3.77
C SER A 234 -65.41 53.88 3.05
N VAL A 235 -64.69 53.11 3.90
CA VAL A 235 -64.65 51.62 3.97
C VAL A 235 -63.52 50.82 3.26
N MET A 236 -62.69 50.23 4.14
CA MET A 236 -62.21 48.84 4.27
C MET A 236 -61.54 48.05 3.14
N ASP A 237 -60.55 47.27 3.62
CA ASP A 237 -59.98 46.00 3.14
C ASP A 237 -59.13 46.05 1.85
N GLU A 238 -58.02 45.32 1.74
CA GLU A 238 -57.71 44.00 2.28
C GLU A 238 -56.18 43.76 2.31
N ALA A 239 -55.79 42.70 3.01
CA ALA A 239 -54.43 42.18 3.17
C ALA A 239 -53.87 41.48 1.91
#